data_AF-A0A2C9KP16-F1
#
_entry.id   AF-A0A2C9KP16-F1
#
_cell.length_a   1.000
_cell.length_b   1.000
_cell.length_c   1.000
_cell.angle_alpha   90.00
_cell.angle_beta   90.00
_cell.angle_gamma   90.00
#
_symmetry.space_group_name_H-M   'P 1'
#
loop_
_entity.id
_entity.type
_entity.pdbx_description
1 polymer ?
#
loop_
_entity_poly.entity_id
_entity_poly.type
_entity_poly.pdbx_seq_one_letter_code
_entity_poly.pdbx_strand_id
1 'polypeptide(L)'
;NKQNNLDVVYTMWANLKKTASMDVGQVGFHKEKDVKKVRVEKRINEIVNRLNKTKTEEQPDFRALREERDKKEREDQRRLQQEQKLKEKEEEKRKQEQAEIRSYGTYMKSENMQSNRVS
;
A
#
# COMPACT_ATOMS: atom_id res chain seq x y z
N ASN A 1 -5.21 28.33 -31.15
CA ASN A 1 -5.09 26.86 -31.31
C ASN A 1 -5.92 26.36 -32.48
N LYS A 2 -5.33 26.37 -33.68
CA LYS A 2 -5.98 26.16 -35.00
C LYS A 2 -5.18 25.15 -35.85
N GLN A 3 -4.53 24.18 -35.22
CA GLN A 3 -3.73 23.17 -35.91
C GLN A 3 -4.65 22.00 -36.34
N ASN A 4 -4.68 21.77 -37.65
CA ASN A 4 -5.28 20.61 -38.29
C ASN A 4 -4.20 19.54 -38.50
N ASN A 5 -4.59 18.32 -38.87
CA ASN A 5 -3.68 17.20 -39.09
C ASN A 5 -2.85 16.84 -37.85
N LEU A 6 -3.52 16.48 -36.76
CA LEU A 6 -2.87 16.04 -35.51
C LEU A 6 -2.81 14.51 -35.46
N ASP A 7 -1.68 13.96 -35.03
CA ASP A 7 -1.54 12.53 -34.77
C ASP A 7 -1.79 12.25 -33.28
N VAL A 8 -2.81 11.43 -33.01
CA VAL A 8 -3.12 10.94 -31.67
C VAL A 8 -2.48 9.57 -31.48
N VAL A 9 -1.71 9.44 -30.40
CA VAL A 9 -0.99 8.22 -30.09
C VAL A 9 -1.74 7.42 -29.02
N TYR A 10 -2.14 6.20 -29.36
CA TYR A 10 -2.77 5.25 -28.45
C TYR A 10 -1.81 4.12 -28.11
N THR A 11 -1.53 3.96 -26.82
CA THR A 11 -0.71 2.87 -26.30
C THR A 11 -1.21 2.46 -24.91
N MET A 12 -0.96 1.21 -24.53
CA MET A 12 -1.20 0.75 -23.15
C MET A 12 -0.29 1.47 -22.16
N TRP A 13 -0.77 1.68 -20.94
CA TRP A 13 -0.02 2.34 -19.86
C TRP A 13 1.31 1.63 -19.56
N ALA A 14 1.29 0.29 -19.61
CA ALA A 14 2.47 -0.56 -19.36
C ALA A 14 3.59 -0.37 -20.39
N ASN A 15 3.30 0.21 -21.56
CA ASN A 15 4.29 0.49 -22.58
C ASN A 15 4.91 1.90 -22.44
N LEU A 16 4.44 2.72 -21.50
CA LEU A 16 5.03 4.02 -21.22
C LEU A 16 6.35 3.86 -20.45
N LYS A 17 7.42 4.42 -21.01
CA LYS A 17 8.75 4.41 -20.41
C LYS A 17 9.04 5.78 -19.78
N LYS A 18 9.21 5.81 -18.46
CA LYS A 18 9.71 6.98 -17.73
C LYS A 18 11.04 6.65 -17.09
N THR A 19 12.04 7.50 -17.29
CA THR A 19 13.35 7.41 -16.63
C THR A 19 13.55 8.59 -15.69
N ALA A 20 14.43 8.45 -14.68
CA ALA A 20 14.67 9.49 -13.68
C ALA A 20 15.26 10.79 -14.28
N SER A 21 15.95 10.69 -15.42
CA SER A 21 16.53 11.83 -16.14
C SER A 21 15.55 12.56 -17.05
N MET A 22 14.28 12.13 -17.15
CA MET A 22 13.29 12.74 -18.04
C MET A 22 12.49 13.82 -17.32
N ASP A 23 12.37 14.99 -17.96
CA ASP A 23 11.62 16.15 -17.44
C ASP A 23 10.13 15.83 -17.23
N VAL A 24 9.47 16.61 -16.37
CA VAL A 24 8.03 16.46 -16.09
C VAL A 24 7.24 16.58 -17.41
N GLY A 25 6.36 15.60 -17.66
CA GLY A 25 5.59 15.51 -18.91
C GLY A 25 6.27 14.75 -20.05
N GLN A 26 7.59 14.51 -19.98
CA GLN A 26 8.29 13.70 -20.98
C GLN A 26 8.15 12.20 -20.68
N VAL A 27 7.74 11.42 -21.70
CA VAL A 27 7.64 9.96 -21.66
C VAL A 27 8.13 9.38 -22.99
N GLY A 28 8.70 8.18 -22.94
CA GLY A 28 9.00 7.37 -24.13
C GLY A 28 8.14 6.11 -24.19
N PHE A 29 8.44 5.22 -25.15
CA PHE A 29 7.79 3.90 -25.25
C PHE A 29 8.81 2.77 -25.06
N HIS A 30 8.38 1.66 -24.48
CA HIS A 30 9.21 0.46 -24.38
C HIS A 30 9.25 -0.31 -25.70
N LYS A 31 8.11 -0.39 -26.41
CA LYS A 31 7.92 -1.07 -27.69
C LYS A 31 7.15 -0.16 -28.63
N GLU A 32 7.79 0.30 -29.69
CA GLU A 32 7.11 1.17 -30.68
C GLU A 32 6.04 0.43 -31.50
N LYS A 33 6.16 -0.89 -31.67
CA LYS A 33 5.19 -1.69 -32.40
C LYS A 33 3.81 -1.73 -31.75
N ASP A 34 3.75 -1.55 -30.44
CA ASP A 34 2.50 -1.55 -29.65
C ASP A 34 1.83 -0.16 -29.63
N VAL A 35 2.37 0.79 -30.40
CA VAL A 35 1.87 2.15 -30.49
C VAL A 35 0.99 2.30 -31.74
N LYS A 36 -0.29 2.62 -31.54
CA LYS A 36 -1.23 2.90 -32.61
C LYS A 36 -1.37 4.41 -32.81
N LYS A 37 -1.04 4.90 -34.01
CA LYS A 37 -1.20 6.32 -34.38
C LYS A 37 -2.46 6.51 -35.19
N VAL A 38 -3.28 7.49 -34.82
CA VAL A 38 -4.50 7.86 -35.54
C VAL A 38 -4.40 9.32 -35.95
N ARG A 39 -4.50 9.59 -37.25
CA ARG A 39 -4.44 10.95 -37.78
C ARG A 39 -5.82 11.59 -37.78
N VAL A 40 -5.94 12.75 -37.15
CA VAL A 40 -7.15 13.57 -37.11
C VAL A 40 -6.96 14.74 -38.07
N GLU A 41 -7.64 14.68 -39.21
CA GLU A 41 -7.48 15.66 -40.29
C GLU A 41 -7.96 17.05 -39.91
N LYS A 42 -9.14 17.15 -39.31
CA LYS A 42 -9.79 18.42 -38.97
C LYS A 42 -10.29 18.44 -37.54
N ARG A 43 -10.09 19.57 -36.88
CA ARG A 43 -10.70 19.83 -35.57
C ARG A 43 -12.16 20.24 -35.73
N ILE A 44 -13.07 19.52 -35.09
CA ILE A 44 -14.49 19.86 -35.06
C ILE A 44 -14.78 20.71 -33.81
N ASN A 45 -14.85 22.04 -33.98
CA ASN A 45 -14.98 22.98 -32.87
C ASN A 45 -16.29 22.84 -32.09
N GLU A 46 -17.39 22.50 -32.77
CA GLU A 46 -18.70 22.33 -32.11
C GLU A 46 -18.69 21.22 -31.07
N ILE A 47 -18.05 20.09 -31.40
CA ILE A 47 -17.89 18.96 -30.50
C ILE A 47 -17.02 19.36 -29.30
N VAL A 48 -15.88 20.03 -29.56
CA VAL A 48 -14.98 20.45 -28.49
C VAL A 48 -15.63 21.47 -27.56
N ASN A 49 -16.36 22.44 -28.11
CA ASN A 49 -17.08 23.43 -27.32
C ASN A 49 -18.19 22.81 -26.47
N ARG A 50 -18.90 21.80 -27.00
CA ARG A 50 -19.90 21.03 -26.25
C ARG A 50 -19.26 20.26 -25.08
N LEU A 51 -18.15 19.57 -25.33
CA LEU A 51 -17.43 18.82 -24.30
C LEU A 51 -16.87 19.74 -23.21
N ASN A 52 -16.35 20.92 -23.57
CA ASN A 52 -15.83 21.88 -22.61
C ASN A 52 -16.93 22.46 -21.70
N LYS A 53 -18.17 22.59 -22.19
CA LYS A 53 -19.30 23.04 -21.35
C LYS A 53 -19.67 22.05 -20.25
N THR A 54 -19.47 20.76 -20.49
CA THR A 54 -19.79 19.68 -19.53
C THR A 54 -18.56 19.19 -18.77
N LYS A 55 -17.37 19.72 -19.06
CA LYS A 55 -16.13 19.30 -18.41
C LYS A 55 -16.10 19.86 -16.99
N THR A 56 -16.14 18.96 -16.01
CA THR A 56 -15.83 19.29 -14.62
C THR A 56 -14.36 18.97 -14.36
N GLU A 57 -13.57 19.97 -13.98
CA GLU A 57 -12.20 19.77 -13.53
C GLU A 57 -12.17 19.92 -12.02
N GLU A 58 -11.90 18.82 -11.32
CA GLU A 58 -11.51 18.88 -9.93
C GLU A 58 -10.00 19.15 -9.88
N GLN A 59 -9.57 20.06 -9.00
CA GLN A 59 -8.17 20.30 -8.71
C GLN A 59 -7.84 19.73 -7.33
N PRO A 60 -7.75 18.39 -7.19
CA PRO A 60 -7.37 17.80 -5.93
C PRO A 60 -5.92 18.15 -5.61
N ASP A 61 -5.65 18.43 -4.33
CA ASP A 61 -4.28 18.53 -3.85
C ASP A 61 -3.67 17.12 -3.80
N PHE A 62 -2.96 16.77 -4.88
CA PHE A 62 -2.30 15.48 -5.03
C PHE A 62 -1.29 15.19 -3.91
N ARG A 63 -0.69 16.23 -3.33
CA ARG A 63 0.26 16.06 -2.23
C ARG A 63 -0.48 15.65 -0.96
N ALA A 64 -1.56 16.34 -0.62
CA ALA A 64 -2.39 15.99 0.53
C ALA A 64 -2.98 14.57 0.41
N LEU A 65 -3.52 14.21 -0.76
CA LEU A 65 -4.07 12.87 -1.00
C LEU A 65 -3.02 11.76 -0.84
N ARG A 66 -1.79 12.00 -1.32
CA ARG A 66 -0.69 11.07 -1.15
C ARG A 66 -0.30 10.94 0.32
N GLU A 67 -0.17 12.05 1.04
CA GLU A 67 0.18 12.05 2.46
C GLU A 67 -0.90 11.34 3.31
N GLU A 68 -2.19 11.49 2.97
CA GLU A 68 -3.29 10.77 3.63
C GLU A 68 -3.20 9.26 3.40
N ARG A 69 -2.97 8.82 2.15
CA ARG A 69 -2.77 7.41 1.82
C ARG A 69 -1.57 6.83 2.58
N ASP A 70 -0.43 7.49 2.49
CA ASP A 70 0.81 7.05 3.14
C ASP A 70 0.67 7.05 4.69
N LYS A 71 -0.21 7.88 5.25
CA LYS A 71 -0.59 7.86 6.67
C LYS A 71 -1.45 6.65 7.03
N LYS A 72 -2.49 6.36 6.25
CA LYS A 72 -3.36 5.16 6.44
C LYS A 72 -2.55 3.88 6.38
N GLU A 73 -1.67 3.75 5.38
CA GLU A 73 -0.78 2.59 5.26
C GLU A 73 0.12 2.42 6.49
N ARG A 74 0.68 3.51 7.03
CA ARG A 74 1.48 3.47 8.26
C ARG A 74 0.67 3.10 9.50
N GLU A 75 -0.56 3.60 9.60
CA GLU A 75 -1.46 3.26 10.72
C GLU A 75 -1.85 1.79 10.69
N ASP A 76 -2.15 1.25 9.51
CA ASP A 76 -2.43 -0.17 9.32
C ASP A 76 -1.24 -1.05 9.70
N GLN A 77 -0.03 -0.69 9.26
CA GLN A 77 1.19 -1.40 9.64
C GLN A 77 1.44 -1.36 11.15
N ARG A 78 1.22 -0.21 11.80
CA ARG A 78 1.34 -0.09 13.27
C ARG A 78 0.33 -0.96 14.00
N ARG A 79 -0.93 -0.98 13.54
CA ARG A 79 -1.98 -1.82 14.12
C ARG A 79 -1.62 -3.31 14.03
N LEU A 80 -1.19 -3.78 12.87
CA LEU A 80 -0.75 -5.16 12.68
C LEU A 80 0.41 -5.54 13.61
N GLN A 81 1.41 -4.66 13.76
CA GLN A 81 2.54 -4.90 14.67
C GLN A 81 2.11 -4.92 16.15
N GLN A 82 1.16 -4.06 16.55
CA GLN A 82 0.64 -4.06 17.91
C GLN A 82 -0.15 -5.35 18.20
N GLU A 83 -0.99 -5.79 17.28
CA GLU A 83 -1.73 -7.05 17.40
C GLU A 83 -0.79 -8.26 17.51
N GLN A 84 0.29 -8.29 16.71
CA GLN A 84 1.32 -9.32 16.80
C GLN A 84 1.99 -9.33 18.19
N LYS A 85 2.44 -8.16 18.66
CA LYS A 85 3.08 -8.04 19.98
C LYS A 85 2.16 -8.41 21.14
N LEU A 86 0.87 -8.11 21.05
CA LEU A 86 -0.11 -8.49 22.06
C LEU A 86 -0.31 -10.01 22.11
N LYS A 87 -0.43 -10.66 20.94
CA LYS A 87 -0.51 -12.12 20.84
C LYS A 87 0.74 -12.81 21.39
N GLU A 88 1.93 -12.32 21.03
CA GLU A 88 3.20 -12.85 21.56
C GLU A 88 3.28 -12.76 23.09
N LYS A 89 2.90 -11.61 23.67
CA LYS A 89 2.86 -11.43 25.13
C LYS A 89 1.87 -12.36 25.83
N GLU A 90 0.69 -12.56 25.24
CA GLU A 90 -0.32 -13.47 25.80
C GLU A 90 0.16 -14.93 25.75
N GLU A 91 0.79 -15.34 24.65
CA GLU A 91 1.39 -16.66 24.53
C GLU A 91 2.53 -16.89 25.51
N GLU A 92 3.38 -15.88 25.73
CA GLU A 92 4.47 -15.94 26.71
C GLU A 92 3.95 -16.09 28.13
N LYS A 93 2.94 -15.30 28.54
CA LYS A 93 2.28 -15.44 29.85
C LYS A 93 1.66 -16.82 30.02
N ARG A 94 0.92 -17.31 29.03
CA ARG A 94 0.33 -18.65 29.07
C ARG A 94 1.39 -19.74 29.19
N LYS A 95 2.54 -19.57 28.54
CA LYS A 95 3.67 -20.51 28.65
C LYS A 95 4.32 -20.46 30.04
N GLN A 96 4.46 -19.28 30.63
CA GLN A 96 4.97 -19.10 32.01
C GLN A 96 4.02 -19.75 33.03
N GLU A 97 2.72 -19.46 32.96
CA GLU A 97 1.71 -20.07 33.83
C GLU A 97 1.69 -21.60 33.71
N GLN A 98 1.77 -22.15 32.49
CA GLN A 98 1.89 -23.60 32.29
C GLN A 98 3.20 -24.17 32.85
N ALA A 99 4.30 -23.44 32.73
CA ALA A 99 5.59 -23.86 33.28
C ALA A 99 5.54 -23.86 34.82
N GLU A 100 4.92 -22.85 35.43
CA GLU A 100 4.71 -22.77 36.88
C GLU A 100 3.81 -23.88 37.40
N ILE A 101 2.70 -24.20 36.72
CA ILE A 101 1.83 -25.34 37.10
C ILE A 101 2.58 -26.69 36.97
N ARG A 102 3.39 -26.86 35.92
CA ARG A 102 4.16 -28.10 35.69
C ARG A 102 5.35 -28.23 36.63
N SER A 103 5.98 -27.12 37.01
CA SER A 103 7.01 -27.12 38.04
C SER A 103 6.31 -27.20 39.39
N TYR A 104 6.35 -28.34 40.07
CA TYR A 104 5.78 -28.54 41.40
C TYR A 104 6.47 -27.68 42.51
N GLY A 105 6.98 -26.49 42.20
CA GLY A 105 7.74 -25.62 43.10
C GLY A 105 6.93 -25.06 44.27
N THR A 106 5.63 -24.81 44.09
CA THR A 106 4.73 -24.45 45.20
C THR A 106 4.33 -25.64 46.07
N TYR A 107 4.45 -26.87 45.55
CA TYR A 107 4.10 -28.11 46.24
C TYR A 107 5.28 -28.66 47.08
N MET A 108 6.53 -28.48 46.61
CA MET A 108 7.77 -28.86 47.30
C MET A 108 8.22 -27.82 48.35
N LYS A 109 7.37 -27.49 49.31
CA LYS A 109 7.76 -26.69 50.49
C LYS A 109 8.23 -27.62 51.60
N SER A 110 9.32 -27.29 52.29
CA SER A 110 9.87 -28.10 53.39
C SER A 110 8.87 -28.35 54.53
N GLU A 111 7.91 -27.44 54.71
CA GLU A 111 6.81 -27.54 55.67
C GLU A 111 5.87 -28.73 55.38
N ASN A 112 5.75 -29.17 54.12
CA ASN A 112 4.87 -30.26 53.69
C ASN A 112 5.62 -31.58 53.44
N MET A 113 6.93 -31.64 53.71
CA MET A 113 7.75 -32.83 53.52
C MET A 113 7.86 -33.65 54.81
N GLN A 114 7.31 -34.86 54.84
CA GLN A 114 7.47 -35.80 55.96
C GLN A 114 8.63 -36.76 55.70
N SER A 115 9.57 -36.84 56.66
CA SER A 115 10.76 -37.70 56.59
C SER A 115 10.46 -39.12 57.08
N ASN A 116 10.71 -40.12 56.24
CA ASN A 116 10.50 -41.55 56.53
C ASN A 116 11.70 -42.23 57.24
N ARG A 117 12.41 -41.51 58.12
CA ARG A 117 13.45 -42.14 58.95
C ARG A 117 12.81 -42.75 60.19
N VAL A 118 12.68 -44.08 60.17
CA VAL A 118 12.32 -44.90 61.33
C VAL A 118 13.54 -44.98 62.25
N SER A 119 13.40 -44.50 63.48
CA SER A 119 14.41 -44.59 64.57
C SER A 119 14.42 -45.97 65.20
#